data_AF-A0A2U1UYI7-F1
#
_entry.id   AF-A0A2U1UYI7-F1
#
_cell.length_a   1.000
_cell.length_b   1.000
_cell.length_c   1.000
_cell.angle_alpha   90.00
_cell.angle_beta   90.00
_cell.angle_gamma   90.00
#
_symmetry.space_group_name_H-M   'P 1'
#
loop_
_entity.id
_entity.type
_entity.pdbx_description
1 polymer ?
#
loop_
_entity_poly.entity_id
_entity_poly.type
_entity_poly.pdbx_seq_one_letter_code
_entity_poly.pdbx_strand_id
1 'polypeptide(L)'
;MWSCTSPCSIFAALTIRILPVAAAMAALRIEGPARAAHSRAGGSAPGRGSGRKRRPPAPVPARAPATAPLSQPFSTEQRMTPPPGPDRLHRAEAALVLALAGVFLLLGALFLAAPGVGAALFGLPAPGAEALAWVRTVALRDLALGLYLAGLWWLGSRRGLGVVLAATVVIPLGDMLMVFLWHGGATPWLLPHAASALATAGLGGWLLRRPRGLPPGPEKVENSSHERRFTRR
;
A
#
# COMPACT_ATOMS: atom_id res chain seq x y z
N MET A 1 -0.14 -50.77 -2.54
CA MET A 1 0.91 -50.65 -1.51
C MET A 1 1.33 -49.18 -1.48
N TRP A 2 0.84 -48.41 -0.50
CA TRP A 2 1.18 -47.00 -0.34
C TRP A 2 2.29 -46.90 0.71
N SER A 3 3.47 -46.46 0.30
CA SER A 3 4.60 -46.26 1.20
C SER A 3 4.34 -45.05 2.09
N CYS A 4 4.18 -45.28 3.39
CA CYS A 4 4.18 -44.25 4.42
C CYS A 4 5.52 -43.49 4.41
N THR A 5 5.60 -42.37 3.71
CA THR A 5 6.65 -41.38 3.96
C THR A 5 6.21 -40.52 5.14
N SER A 6 6.88 -40.71 6.28
CA SER A 6 6.59 -40.02 7.53
C SER A 6 6.62 -38.49 7.38
N PRO A 7 5.69 -37.75 8.01
CA PRO A 7 5.57 -36.29 7.91
C PRO A 7 6.84 -35.51 8.33
N CYS A 8 7.74 -36.11 9.13
CA CYS A 8 9.02 -35.50 9.51
C CYS A 8 10.00 -35.31 8.33
N SER A 9 9.99 -36.18 7.32
CA SER A 9 10.93 -36.07 6.18
C SER A 9 10.57 -34.93 5.23
N ILE A 10 9.28 -34.55 5.16
CA ILE A 10 8.79 -33.45 4.31
C ILE A 10 9.25 -32.10 4.90
N PHE A 11 9.18 -31.92 6.22
CA PHE A 11 9.67 -30.70 6.88
C PHE A 11 11.19 -30.52 6.76
N ALA A 12 11.96 -31.61 6.86
CA ALA A 12 13.42 -31.55 6.70
C ALA A 12 13.84 -31.21 5.26
N ALA A 13 13.19 -31.80 4.24
CA ALA A 13 13.48 -31.52 2.83
C ALA A 13 13.05 -30.10 2.39
N LEU A 14 11.99 -29.55 3.00
CA LEU A 14 11.48 -28.22 2.69
C LEU A 14 12.36 -27.11 3.27
N THR A 15 12.92 -27.32 4.47
CA THR A 15 13.87 -26.38 5.09
C THR A 15 15.14 -26.20 4.26
N ILE A 16 15.59 -27.27 3.56
CA ILE A 16 16.82 -27.27 2.75
C ILE A 16 16.64 -26.49 1.42
N ARG A 17 15.41 -26.32 0.91
CA ARG A 17 15.16 -25.61 -0.37
C ARG A 17 14.65 -24.17 -0.24
N ILE A 18 14.13 -23.76 0.92
CA ILE A 18 13.59 -22.40 1.13
C ILE A 18 14.67 -21.41 1.64
N LEU A 19 15.66 -21.89 2.39
CA LEU A 19 16.76 -21.07 2.90
C LEU A 19 17.56 -20.28 1.82
N PRO A 20 17.84 -20.79 0.61
CA PRO A 20 18.59 -20.03 -0.38
C PRO A 20 17.82 -18.83 -0.96
N VAL A 21 16.48 -18.83 -0.94
CA VAL A 21 15.68 -17.72 -1.50
C VAL A 21 15.67 -16.51 -0.56
N ALA A 22 15.57 -16.75 0.75
CA ALA A 22 15.67 -15.69 1.75
C ALA A 22 17.09 -15.08 1.80
N ALA A 23 18.13 -15.92 1.63
CA ALA A 23 19.52 -15.47 1.52
C ALA A 23 19.80 -14.71 0.21
N ALA A 24 19.23 -15.12 -0.92
CA ALA A 24 19.35 -14.42 -2.20
C ALA A 24 18.68 -13.03 -2.19
N MET A 25 17.54 -12.90 -1.49
CA MET A 25 16.87 -11.60 -1.32
C MET A 25 17.62 -10.67 -0.34
N ALA A 26 18.34 -11.23 0.64
CA ALA A 26 19.25 -10.46 1.50
C ALA A 26 20.54 -10.04 0.77
N ALA A 27 21.00 -10.82 -0.22
CA ALA A 27 22.17 -10.54 -1.04
C ALA A 27 21.93 -9.50 -2.14
N LEU A 28 20.68 -9.27 -2.57
CA LEU A 28 20.29 -8.19 -3.49
C LEU A 28 20.29 -6.78 -2.86
N ARG A 29 20.94 -6.61 -1.70
CA ARG A 29 20.99 -5.36 -0.93
C ARG A 29 22.27 -4.54 -1.11
N ILE A 30 23.05 -4.76 -2.16
CA ILE A 30 24.23 -3.94 -2.46
C ILE A 30 24.21 -3.57 -3.95
N GLU A 31 24.56 -2.32 -4.23
CA GLU A 31 24.54 -1.63 -5.54
C GLU A 31 23.20 -1.00 -5.96
N GLY A 32 22.85 0.11 -5.30
CA GLY A 32 21.97 1.09 -5.91
C GLY A 32 22.71 1.84 -7.03
N PRO A 33 22.19 1.90 -8.26
CA PRO A 33 22.83 2.70 -9.30
C PRO A 33 22.70 4.18 -8.97
N ALA A 34 23.84 4.87 -9.05
CA ALA A 34 23.97 6.30 -8.97
C ALA A 34 22.98 7.00 -9.91
N ARG A 35 22.38 8.08 -9.41
CA ARG A 35 21.51 8.99 -10.17
C ARG A 35 22.26 9.51 -11.41
N ALA A 36 21.92 8.97 -12.58
CA ALA A 36 22.22 9.62 -13.84
C ALA A 36 21.15 10.68 -14.12
N ALA A 37 21.56 11.94 -14.01
CA ALA A 37 20.81 13.08 -14.51
C ALA A 37 20.85 13.08 -16.04
N HIS A 38 19.70 12.81 -16.69
CA HIS A 38 19.47 13.13 -18.10
C HIS A 38 18.21 14.00 -18.15
N SER A 39 18.40 15.32 -18.28
CA SER A 39 18.60 16.08 -19.52
C SER A 39 17.30 16.23 -20.30
N ARG A 40 16.81 17.46 -20.29
CA ARG A 40 15.71 17.98 -21.09
C ARG A 40 16.07 17.88 -22.58
N ALA A 41 15.22 17.21 -23.35
CA ALA A 41 14.95 17.51 -24.75
C ALA A 41 13.42 17.38 -24.90
N GLY A 42 12.68 18.42 -25.28
CA GLY A 42 12.86 19.11 -26.55
C GLY A 42 11.96 18.42 -27.58
N GLY A 43 10.64 18.62 -27.48
CA GLY A 43 9.64 17.98 -28.33
C GLY A 43 8.48 18.93 -28.61
N SER A 44 8.71 19.84 -29.57
CA SER A 44 7.68 20.66 -30.21
C SER A 44 6.83 19.78 -31.12
N ALA A 45 5.51 19.88 -31.01
CA ALA A 45 4.60 19.48 -32.09
C ALA A 45 3.38 20.43 -32.17
N PRO A 46 2.93 20.80 -33.38
CA PRO A 46 1.96 21.87 -33.58
C PRO A 46 0.51 21.37 -33.74
N GLY A 47 -0.41 22.21 -33.29
CA GLY A 47 -1.61 22.58 -34.05
C GLY A 47 -2.77 21.58 -34.17
N ARG A 48 -3.92 21.93 -33.59
CA ARG A 48 -5.19 21.97 -34.34
C ARG A 48 -6.21 22.86 -33.65
N GLY A 49 -6.64 23.87 -34.41
CA GLY A 49 -7.54 24.92 -33.98
C GLY A 49 -8.97 24.43 -33.75
N SER A 50 -9.55 24.89 -32.66
CA SER A 50 -10.99 24.89 -32.43
C SER A 50 -11.44 26.34 -32.40
N GLY A 51 -12.05 26.77 -33.51
CA GLY A 51 -12.60 28.11 -33.70
C GLY A 51 -13.82 28.32 -32.81
N ARG A 52 -13.58 28.83 -31.59
CA ARG A 52 -14.65 29.32 -30.71
C ARG A 52 -14.85 30.81 -30.98
N LYS A 53 -15.92 31.16 -31.71
CA LYS A 53 -16.40 32.54 -31.89
C LYS A 53 -16.52 33.21 -30.51
N ARG A 54 -15.56 34.09 -30.19
CA ARG A 54 -15.62 34.94 -28.99
C ARG A 54 -16.66 36.03 -29.25
N ARG A 55 -17.68 36.09 -28.39
CA ARG A 55 -18.55 37.26 -28.28
C ARG A 55 -17.70 38.47 -27.84
N PRO A 56 -17.94 39.67 -28.40
CA PRO A 56 -17.30 40.89 -27.91
C PRO A 56 -17.73 41.13 -26.44
N PRO A 57 -16.78 41.41 -25.53
CA PRO A 57 -17.12 41.81 -24.17
C PRO A 57 -17.77 43.20 -24.19
N ALA A 58 -18.79 43.36 -23.35
CA ALA A 58 -19.47 44.63 -23.13
C ALA A 58 -18.48 45.71 -22.61
N PRO A 59 -18.72 47.00 -22.91
CA PRO A 59 -17.89 48.09 -22.41
C PRO A 59 -17.86 48.09 -20.88
N VAL A 60 -16.66 47.91 -20.32
CA VAL A 60 -16.41 48.00 -18.88
C VAL A 60 -16.60 49.48 -18.48
N PRO A 61 -17.47 49.80 -17.51
CA PRO A 61 -17.61 51.17 -17.02
C PRO A 61 -16.29 51.63 -16.41
N ALA A 62 -15.87 52.85 -16.80
CA ALA A 62 -14.67 53.50 -16.31
C ALA A 62 -14.69 53.56 -14.77
N ARG A 63 -13.85 52.72 -14.14
CA ARG A 63 -13.70 52.68 -12.69
C ARG A 63 -12.89 53.90 -12.27
N ALA A 64 -13.50 54.75 -11.44
CA ALA A 64 -12.85 55.89 -10.82
C ALA A 64 -11.52 55.47 -10.15
N PRO A 65 -10.49 56.34 -10.12
CA PRO A 65 -9.20 56.06 -9.52
C PRO A 65 -9.39 55.81 -8.01
N ALA A 66 -9.47 54.54 -7.65
CA ALA A 66 -9.39 54.10 -6.27
C ALA A 66 -7.98 54.44 -5.78
N THR A 67 -7.93 55.37 -4.83
CA THR A 67 -6.76 55.70 -4.03
C THR A 67 -6.08 54.39 -3.60
N ALA A 68 -4.91 54.15 -4.18
CA ALA A 68 -4.12 52.97 -3.91
C ALA A 68 -3.83 52.91 -2.40
N PRO A 69 -4.33 51.90 -1.67
CA PRO A 69 -3.89 51.69 -0.31
C PRO A 69 -2.40 51.35 -0.36
N LEU A 70 -1.63 52.12 0.41
CA LEU A 70 -0.22 51.96 0.68
C LEU A 70 0.15 50.48 0.73
N SER A 71 1.14 50.12 -0.08
CA SER A 71 1.84 48.84 -0.12
C SER A 71 1.96 48.24 1.28
N GLN A 72 1.09 47.27 1.58
CA GLN A 72 1.31 46.36 2.69
C GLN A 72 2.63 45.66 2.37
N PRO A 73 3.68 45.80 3.21
CA PRO A 73 4.92 45.09 2.99
C PRO A 73 4.56 43.62 2.88
N PHE A 74 4.83 43.04 1.72
CA PHE A 74 4.68 41.62 1.47
C PHE A 74 5.51 40.93 2.55
N SER A 75 4.85 40.38 3.57
CA SER A 75 5.51 39.63 4.63
C SER A 75 6.12 38.38 4.00
N THR A 76 7.34 38.52 3.46
CA THR A 76 8.16 37.47 2.86
C THR A 76 8.49 36.34 3.86
N GLU A 77 8.10 36.52 5.12
CA GLU A 77 8.13 35.53 6.21
C GLU A 77 6.83 34.71 6.31
N GLN A 78 6.07 34.53 5.21
CA GLN A 78 5.16 33.38 5.13
C GLN A 78 6.03 32.13 4.97
N ARG A 79 6.72 31.77 6.06
CA ARG A 79 7.62 30.65 6.23
C ARG A 79 6.88 29.44 5.68
N MET A 80 7.26 29.08 4.46
CA MET A 80 6.69 27.97 3.71
C MET A 80 6.94 26.73 4.57
N THR A 81 5.96 26.37 5.39
CA THR A 81 6.04 25.17 6.19
C THR A 81 6.19 24.05 5.17
N PRO A 82 7.27 23.25 5.25
CA PRO A 82 7.45 22.15 4.32
C PRO A 82 6.16 21.33 4.34
N PRO A 83 5.63 20.94 3.16
CA PRO A 83 4.40 20.16 3.11
C PRO A 83 4.54 19.00 4.08
N PRO A 84 3.52 18.72 4.90
CA PRO A 84 3.58 17.68 5.91
C PRO A 84 4.18 16.44 5.26
N GLY A 85 5.31 15.98 5.82
CA GLY A 85 6.08 14.89 5.24
C GLY A 85 5.17 13.69 4.99
N PRO A 86 5.43 12.89 3.93
CA PRO A 86 4.59 11.73 3.62
C PRO A 86 4.42 10.91 4.89
N ASP A 87 3.18 10.62 5.26
CA ASP A 87 2.80 9.80 6.41
C ASP A 87 3.64 8.52 6.44
N ARG A 88 4.73 8.56 7.19
CA ARG A 88 5.61 7.41 7.34
C ARG A 88 4.90 6.39 8.20
N LEU A 89 5.00 5.12 7.81
CA LEU A 89 4.53 4.03 8.67
C LEU A 89 5.29 4.04 9.99
N HIS A 90 4.56 3.87 11.08
CA HIS A 90 5.19 3.60 12.37
C HIS A 90 5.91 2.24 12.31
N ARG A 91 6.95 2.04 13.15
CA ARG A 91 7.73 0.79 13.16
C ARG A 91 6.86 -0.45 13.34
N ALA A 92 5.82 -0.38 14.18
CA ALA A 92 4.88 -1.47 14.40
C ALA A 92 4.01 -1.74 13.16
N GLU A 93 3.50 -0.70 12.49
CA GLU A 93 2.74 -0.85 11.24
C GLU A 93 3.59 -1.48 10.14
N ALA A 94 4.82 -1.00 9.98
CA ALA A 94 5.80 -1.54 9.06
C ALA A 94 6.08 -3.03 9.32
N ALA A 95 6.30 -3.41 10.59
CA ALA A 95 6.54 -4.79 10.98
C ALA A 95 5.34 -5.69 10.64
N LEU A 96 4.11 -5.24 10.90
CA LEU A 96 2.89 -6.00 10.58
C LEU A 96 2.69 -6.17 9.08
N VAL A 97 2.90 -5.11 8.29
CA VAL A 97 2.83 -5.18 6.82
C VAL A 97 3.88 -6.15 6.26
N LEU A 98 5.12 -6.07 6.74
CA LEU A 98 6.19 -6.96 6.31
C LEU A 98 5.97 -8.41 6.75
N ALA A 99 5.46 -8.64 7.96
CA ALA A 99 5.10 -9.97 8.43
C ALA A 99 4.02 -10.59 7.53
N LEU A 100 2.97 -9.81 7.21
CA LEU A 100 1.91 -10.26 6.31
C LEU A 100 2.43 -10.52 4.88
N ALA A 101 3.29 -9.65 4.36
CA ALA A 101 3.96 -9.86 3.07
C ALA A 101 4.78 -11.16 3.09
N GLY A 102 5.54 -11.40 4.17
CA GLY A 102 6.31 -12.62 4.37
C GLY A 102 5.44 -13.88 4.37
N VAL A 103 4.27 -13.85 5.03
CA VAL A 103 3.31 -14.97 5.02
C VAL A 103 2.85 -15.28 3.59
N PHE A 104 2.46 -14.28 2.81
CA PHE A 104 2.04 -14.48 1.41
C PHE A 104 3.18 -15.03 0.53
N LEU A 105 4.41 -14.52 0.70
CA LEU A 105 5.57 -15.03 -0.03
C LEU A 105 5.87 -16.50 0.32
N LEU A 106 5.80 -16.85 1.61
CA LEU A 106 6.06 -18.21 2.08
C LEU A 106 4.98 -19.18 1.61
N LEU A 107 3.69 -18.80 1.68
CA LEU A 107 2.59 -19.62 1.17
C LEU A 107 2.66 -19.79 -0.34
N GLY A 108 2.92 -18.71 -1.08
CA GLY A 108 3.09 -18.77 -2.52
C GLY A 108 4.27 -19.66 -2.94
N ALA A 109 5.41 -19.54 -2.27
CA ALA A 109 6.55 -20.43 -2.52
C ALA A 109 6.23 -21.89 -2.16
N LEU A 110 5.58 -22.13 -1.02
CA LEU A 110 5.16 -23.47 -0.58
C LEU A 110 4.21 -24.12 -1.59
N PHE A 111 3.19 -23.41 -2.06
CA PHE A 111 2.20 -23.95 -2.99
C PHE A 111 2.74 -24.14 -4.40
N LEU A 112 3.77 -23.38 -4.79
CA LEU A 112 4.46 -23.61 -6.05
C LEU A 112 5.36 -24.85 -5.98
N ALA A 113 6.07 -25.03 -4.86
CA ALA A 113 6.98 -26.16 -4.64
C ALA A 113 6.25 -27.47 -4.31
N ALA A 114 5.15 -27.38 -3.56
CA ALA A 114 4.37 -28.51 -3.06
C ALA A 114 2.85 -28.26 -3.23
N PRO A 115 2.35 -28.20 -4.49
CA PRO A 115 0.94 -27.88 -4.76
C PRO A 115 -0.05 -28.89 -4.17
N GLY A 116 0.37 -30.12 -3.87
CA GLY A 116 -0.45 -31.09 -3.13
C GLY A 116 -0.78 -30.64 -1.70
N VAL A 117 0.13 -29.92 -1.03
CA VAL A 117 -0.12 -29.33 0.30
C VAL A 117 -1.17 -28.23 0.21
N GLY A 118 -1.07 -27.38 -0.83
CA GLY A 118 -2.10 -26.38 -1.11
C GLY A 118 -3.45 -27.03 -1.37
N ALA A 119 -3.51 -28.04 -2.25
CA ALA A 119 -4.76 -28.76 -2.54
C ALA A 119 -5.42 -29.30 -1.27
N ALA A 120 -4.62 -29.90 -0.36
CA ALA A 120 -5.13 -30.38 0.93
C ALA A 120 -5.66 -29.24 1.81
N LEU A 121 -4.98 -28.09 1.88
CA LEU A 121 -5.44 -26.93 2.66
C LEU A 121 -6.75 -26.32 2.13
N PHE A 122 -7.00 -26.45 0.82
CA PHE A 122 -8.23 -26.01 0.18
C PHE A 122 -9.34 -27.08 0.17
N GLY A 123 -9.10 -28.26 0.75
CA GLY A 123 -10.05 -29.37 0.75
C GLY A 123 -10.26 -30.00 -0.64
N LEU A 124 -9.35 -29.77 -1.58
CA LEU A 124 -9.42 -30.36 -2.91
C LEU A 124 -9.06 -31.85 -2.85
N PRO A 125 -9.73 -32.71 -3.64
CA PRO A 125 -9.41 -34.14 -3.71
C PRO A 125 -7.97 -34.38 -4.20
N ALA A 126 -7.48 -35.60 -3.95
CA ALA A 126 -6.13 -36.06 -4.31
C ALA A 126 -5.68 -35.60 -5.72
N PRO A 127 -4.37 -35.36 -5.94
CA PRO A 127 -3.88 -34.36 -6.88
C PRO A 127 -4.21 -34.67 -8.35
N GLY A 128 -5.37 -34.19 -8.79
CA GLY A 128 -5.72 -34.08 -10.21
C GLY A 128 -4.95 -32.92 -10.86
N ALA A 129 -4.65 -33.03 -12.16
CA ALA A 129 -3.89 -32.01 -12.89
C ALA A 129 -4.53 -30.61 -12.79
N GLU A 130 -5.87 -30.53 -12.81
CA GLU A 130 -6.63 -29.29 -12.69
C GLU A 130 -6.48 -28.65 -11.30
N ALA A 131 -6.62 -29.45 -10.23
CA ALA A 131 -6.43 -28.98 -8.86
C ALA A 131 -5.00 -28.46 -8.66
N LEU A 132 -4.00 -29.16 -9.18
CA LEU A 132 -2.60 -28.71 -9.11
C LEU A 132 -2.35 -27.43 -9.92
N ALA A 133 -2.98 -27.28 -11.09
CA ALA A 133 -2.87 -26.06 -11.89
C ALA A 133 -3.49 -24.87 -11.15
N TRP A 134 -4.70 -25.06 -10.60
CA TRP A 134 -5.39 -24.05 -9.82
C TRP A 134 -4.59 -23.61 -8.59
N VAL A 135 -4.02 -24.56 -7.82
CA VAL A 135 -3.17 -24.24 -6.66
C VAL A 135 -1.94 -23.43 -7.08
N ARG A 136 -1.33 -23.72 -8.24
CA ARG A 136 -0.19 -22.93 -8.75
C ARG A 136 -0.61 -21.51 -9.14
N THR A 137 -1.80 -21.32 -9.69
CA THR A 137 -2.34 -19.97 -9.97
C THR A 137 -2.52 -19.18 -8.67
N VAL A 138 -3.08 -19.83 -7.64
CA VAL A 138 -3.17 -19.24 -6.29
C VAL A 138 -1.79 -18.92 -5.72
N ALA A 139 -0.82 -19.82 -5.90
CA ALA A 139 0.55 -19.62 -5.44
C ALA A 139 1.20 -18.37 -6.05
N LEU A 140 1.05 -18.17 -7.36
CA LEU A 140 1.59 -17.00 -8.07
C LEU A 140 0.91 -15.70 -7.62
N ARG A 141 -0.40 -15.75 -7.37
CA ARG A 141 -1.16 -14.61 -6.82
C ARG A 141 -0.61 -14.21 -5.45
N ASP A 142 -0.39 -15.17 -4.56
CA ASP A 142 0.11 -14.89 -3.21
C ASP A 142 1.55 -14.34 -3.26
N LEU A 143 2.41 -14.86 -4.15
CA LEU A 143 3.72 -14.26 -4.41
C LEU A 143 3.62 -12.80 -4.86
N ALA A 144 2.74 -12.52 -5.84
CA ALA A 144 2.53 -11.17 -6.33
C ALA A 144 2.03 -10.23 -5.21
N LEU A 145 1.07 -10.67 -4.39
CA LEU A 145 0.57 -9.90 -3.24
C LEU A 145 1.68 -9.58 -2.24
N GLY A 146 2.49 -10.57 -1.88
CA GLY A 146 3.63 -10.39 -0.99
C GLY A 146 4.63 -9.35 -1.53
N LEU A 147 4.96 -9.44 -2.83
CA LEU A 147 5.85 -8.47 -3.49
C LEU A 147 5.25 -7.07 -3.55
N TYR A 148 3.95 -6.93 -3.86
CA TYR A 148 3.29 -5.63 -3.88
C TYR A 148 3.27 -4.97 -2.50
N LEU A 149 3.00 -5.73 -1.44
CA LEU A 149 3.01 -5.20 -0.07
C LEU A 149 4.42 -4.77 0.35
N ALA A 150 5.44 -5.58 0.07
CA ALA A 150 6.84 -5.23 0.33
C ALA A 150 7.28 -3.98 -0.47
N GLY A 151 6.90 -3.89 -1.74
CA GLY A 151 7.20 -2.74 -2.60
C GLY A 151 6.50 -1.46 -2.14
N LEU A 152 5.22 -1.52 -1.79
CA LEU A 152 4.48 -0.36 -1.29
C LEU A 152 4.98 0.13 0.07
N TRP A 153 5.39 -0.82 0.93
CA TRP A 153 6.10 -0.51 2.16
C TRP A 153 7.41 0.23 1.87
N TRP A 154 8.21 -0.26 0.92
CA TRP A 154 9.47 0.36 0.52
C TRP A 154 9.28 1.78 -0.04
N LEU A 155 8.20 1.99 -0.80
CA LEU A 155 7.83 3.31 -1.34
C LEU A 155 7.21 4.26 -0.28
N GLY A 156 6.93 3.76 0.93
CA GLY A 156 6.58 4.59 2.10
C GLY A 156 5.16 5.14 2.13
N SER A 157 4.23 4.64 1.32
CA SER A 157 2.85 5.16 1.28
C SER A 157 1.93 4.42 2.25
N ARG A 158 1.77 4.93 3.47
CA ARG A 158 0.82 4.37 4.47
C ARG A 158 -0.61 4.27 3.93
N ARG A 159 -1.09 5.32 3.27
CA ARG A 159 -2.44 5.34 2.66
C ARG A 159 -2.54 4.39 1.47
N GLY A 160 -1.49 4.33 0.64
CA GLY A 160 -1.44 3.39 -0.49
C GLY A 160 -1.53 1.93 -0.01
N LEU A 161 -0.75 1.57 1.01
CA LEU A 161 -0.84 0.26 1.67
C LEU A 161 -2.23 -0.03 2.21
N GLY A 162 -2.85 0.93 2.90
CA GLY A 162 -4.21 0.77 3.44
C GLY A 162 -5.25 0.51 2.35
N VAL A 163 -5.21 1.26 1.24
CA VAL A 163 -6.12 1.05 0.10
C VAL A 163 -5.89 -0.31 -0.55
N VAL A 164 -4.64 -0.68 -0.80
CA VAL A 164 -4.31 -1.97 -1.42
C VAL A 164 -4.75 -3.13 -0.53
N LEU A 165 -4.46 -3.10 0.77
CA LEU A 165 -4.91 -4.14 1.70
C LEU A 165 -6.43 -4.25 1.79
N ALA A 166 -7.16 -3.12 1.77
CA ALA A 166 -8.62 -3.13 1.75
C ALA A 166 -9.17 -3.74 0.46
N ALA A 167 -8.58 -3.42 -0.70
CA ALA A 167 -8.95 -4.03 -1.97
C ALA A 167 -8.61 -5.52 -2.03
N THR A 168 -7.48 -5.93 -1.43
CA THR A 168 -7.04 -7.33 -1.36
C THR A 168 -8.04 -8.24 -0.67
N VAL A 169 -8.93 -7.73 0.20
CA VAL A 169 -9.99 -8.51 0.87
C VAL A 169 -10.89 -9.25 -0.13
N VAL A 170 -11.06 -8.73 -1.36
CA VAL A 170 -11.84 -9.39 -2.42
C VAL A 170 -11.29 -10.79 -2.73
N ILE A 171 -9.97 -10.98 -2.63
CA ILE A 171 -9.30 -12.24 -2.96
C ILE A 171 -9.70 -13.37 -1.99
N PRO A 172 -9.46 -13.28 -0.66
CA PRO A 172 -9.86 -14.33 0.25
C PRO A 172 -11.40 -14.48 0.35
N LEU A 173 -12.20 -13.44 0.09
CA LEU A 173 -13.65 -13.59 -0.01
C LEU A 173 -14.06 -14.42 -1.24
N GLY A 174 -13.41 -14.21 -2.39
CA GLY A 174 -13.59 -15.03 -3.57
C GLY A 174 -13.18 -16.48 -3.32
N ASP A 175 -12.05 -16.70 -2.66
CA ASP A 175 -11.60 -18.05 -2.27
C ASP A 175 -12.60 -18.73 -1.34
N MET A 176 -13.12 -18.02 -0.32
CA MET A 176 -14.18 -18.53 0.56
C MET A 176 -15.41 -18.94 -0.24
N LEU A 177 -15.87 -18.11 -1.16
CA LEU A 177 -17.03 -18.42 -2.00
C LEU A 177 -16.79 -19.66 -2.85
N MET A 178 -15.62 -19.78 -3.47
CA MET A 178 -15.26 -20.95 -4.27
C MET A 178 -15.22 -22.23 -3.43
N VAL A 179 -14.58 -22.20 -2.26
CA VAL A 179 -14.52 -23.34 -1.34
C VAL A 179 -15.92 -23.70 -0.82
N PHE A 180 -16.74 -22.71 -0.49
CA PHE A 180 -18.12 -22.92 -0.03
C PHE A 180 -18.96 -23.60 -1.11
N LEU A 181 -18.91 -23.09 -2.35
CA LEU A 181 -19.65 -23.66 -3.48
C LEU A 181 -19.15 -25.06 -3.83
N TRP A 182 -17.83 -25.30 -3.81
CA TRP A 182 -17.23 -26.60 -4.08
C TRP A 182 -17.69 -27.68 -3.10
N HIS A 183 -17.79 -27.34 -1.81
CA HIS A 183 -18.19 -28.28 -0.77
C HIS A 183 -19.70 -28.29 -0.49
N GLY A 184 -20.49 -27.44 -1.16
CA GLY A 184 -21.93 -27.31 -0.92
C GLY A 184 -22.30 -26.71 0.45
N GLY A 185 -21.38 -25.99 1.10
CA GLY A 185 -21.63 -25.43 2.43
C GLY A 185 -20.38 -24.99 3.20
N ALA A 186 -20.60 -24.64 4.47
CA ALA A 186 -19.52 -24.22 5.37
C ALA A 186 -18.64 -25.43 5.76
N THR A 187 -17.33 -25.29 5.57
CA THR A 187 -16.35 -26.33 5.92
C THR A 187 -15.16 -25.76 6.69
N PRO A 188 -14.39 -26.60 7.42
CA PRO A 188 -13.15 -26.17 8.09
C PRO A 188 -12.13 -25.54 7.14
N TRP A 189 -12.16 -25.90 5.86
CA TRP A 189 -11.31 -25.34 4.81
C TRP A 189 -11.56 -23.85 4.54
N LEU A 190 -12.65 -23.28 5.06
CA LEU A 190 -12.89 -21.83 5.01
C LEU A 190 -12.04 -21.04 6.01
N LEU A 191 -11.52 -21.68 7.06
CA LEU A 191 -10.82 -20.99 8.15
C LEU A 191 -9.57 -20.21 7.68
N PRO A 192 -8.67 -20.77 6.84
CA PRO A 192 -7.52 -20.03 6.35
C PRO A 192 -7.93 -18.78 5.57
N HIS A 193 -8.97 -18.87 4.74
CA HIS A 193 -9.46 -17.75 3.94
C HIS A 193 -10.13 -16.68 4.81
N ALA A 194 -10.95 -17.09 5.78
CA ALA A 194 -11.54 -16.16 6.73
C ALA A 194 -10.46 -15.42 7.54
N ALA A 195 -9.42 -16.12 7.99
CA ALA A 195 -8.30 -15.51 8.68
C ALA A 195 -7.57 -14.47 7.80
N SER A 196 -7.29 -14.82 6.53
CA SER A 196 -6.68 -13.89 5.57
C SER A 196 -7.56 -12.67 5.28
N ALA A 197 -8.88 -12.85 5.13
CA ALA A 197 -9.84 -11.77 4.93
C ALA A 197 -9.86 -10.80 6.12
N LEU A 198 -9.93 -11.34 7.34
CA LEU A 198 -9.91 -10.52 8.56
C LEU A 198 -8.58 -9.80 8.75
N ALA A 199 -7.45 -10.46 8.49
CA ALA A 199 -6.13 -9.85 8.62
C ALA A 199 -5.94 -8.68 7.64
N THR A 200 -6.28 -8.87 6.37
CA THR A 200 -6.16 -7.84 5.33
C THR A 200 -7.15 -6.70 5.54
N ALA A 201 -8.41 -7.00 5.88
CA ALA A 201 -9.42 -5.99 6.19
C ALA A 201 -9.06 -5.18 7.44
N GLY A 202 -8.64 -5.86 8.51
CA GLY A 202 -8.27 -5.25 9.78
C GLY A 202 -7.05 -4.33 9.64
N LEU A 203 -5.98 -4.83 9.02
CA LEU A 203 -4.76 -4.04 8.80
C LEU A 203 -5.02 -2.88 7.82
N GLY A 204 -5.73 -3.13 6.72
CA GLY A 204 -6.12 -2.09 5.76
C GLY A 204 -6.96 -0.99 6.41
N GLY A 205 -8.00 -1.40 7.16
CA GLY A 205 -8.85 -0.48 7.91
C GLY A 205 -8.08 0.32 8.96
N TRP A 206 -7.15 -0.31 9.68
CA TRP A 206 -6.31 0.38 10.67
C TRP A 206 -5.38 1.41 10.02
N LEU A 207 -4.73 1.09 8.91
CA LEU A 207 -3.87 2.04 8.17
C LEU A 207 -4.67 3.20 7.57
N LEU A 208 -5.94 2.99 7.21
CA LEU A 208 -6.83 4.03 6.69
C LEU A 208 -7.46 4.91 7.79
N ARG A 209 -7.54 4.43 9.03
CA ARG A 209 -7.97 5.23 10.18
C ARG A 209 -6.86 6.21 10.55
N ARG A 210 -6.89 7.44 9.99
CA ARG A 210 -6.15 8.57 10.57
C ARG A 210 -6.96 9.17 11.73
N PRO A 211 -6.31 9.61 12.83
CA PRO A 211 -6.86 10.69 13.63
C PRO A 211 -7.03 11.87 12.67
N ARG A 212 -8.27 12.30 12.42
CA ARG A 212 -8.48 13.60 11.79
C ARG A 212 -7.72 14.57 12.67
N GLY A 213 -6.74 15.28 12.11
CA GLY A 213 -6.15 16.41 12.80
C GLY A 213 -7.33 17.25 13.24
N LEU A 214 -7.57 17.29 14.56
CA LEU A 214 -8.48 18.29 15.10
C LEU A 214 -7.96 19.59 14.50
N PRO A 215 -8.80 20.40 13.83
CA PRO A 215 -8.37 21.74 13.46
C PRO A 215 -7.72 22.33 14.70
N PRO A 216 -6.54 22.98 14.59
CA PRO A 216 -5.84 23.52 15.74
C PRO A 216 -6.90 24.24 16.58
N GLY A 217 -7.17 23.69 17.78
CA GLY A 217 -8.16 24.27 18.67
C GLY A 217 -7.78 25.74 18.81
N PRO A 218 -8.77 26.67 18.84
CA PRO A 218 -8.52 28.11 18.73
C PRO A 218 -7.30 28.40 19.58
N GLU A 219 -6.20 28.73 18.89
CA GLU A 219 -4.93 29.01 19.53
C GLU A 219 -5.30 29.98 20.63
N LYS A 220 -5.10 29.59 21.90
CA LYS A 220 -5.10 30.57 22.96
C LYS A 220 -3.97 31.48 22.53
N VAL A 221 -4.33 32.57 21.88
CA VAL A 221 -3.51 33.75 21.69
C VAL A 221 -3.28 34.21 23.11
N GLU A 222 -2.34 33.54 23.76
CA GLU A 222 -1.91 33.82 25.11
C GLU A 222 -1.23 35.16 24.96
N ASN A 223 -2.01 36.16 25.34
CA ASN A 223 -1.77 37.59 25.20
C ASN A 223 -0.60 37.99 26.12
N SER A 224 0.57 37.39 25.92
CA SER A 224 1.83 37.67 26.61
C SER A 224 2.45 39.00 26.17
N SER A 225 1.74 39.74 25.30
CA SER A 225 2.11 41.09 24.86
C SER A 225 1.81 42.17 25.89
N HIS A 226 0.92 41.91 26.87
CA HIS A 226 0.56 42.91 27.88
C HIS A 226 1.47 42.90 29.13
N GLU A 227 2.15 41.79 29.43
CA GLU A 227 2.88 41.67 30.70
C GLU A 227 4.33 42.17 30.66
N ARG A 228 4.94 42.29 29.46
CA ARG A 228 6.32 42.80 29.31
C ARG A 228 6.44 44.33 29.32
N ARG A 229 5.35 45.08 29.52
CA ARG A 229 5.39 46.56 29.52
C ARG A 229 5.46 47.18 30.91
N PHE A 230 5.41 46.40 31.99
CA PHE A 230 5.30 46.94 33.36
C PHE A 230 6.55 46.79 34.25
N THR A 231 7.59 46.08 33.81
CA THR A 231 8.79 45.82 34.63
C THR A 231 10.04 46.64 34.26
N ARG A 232 9.89 47.70 33.45
CA ARG A 232 10.95 48.73 33.28
C ARG A 232 10.50 50.04 33.92
N ARG A 233 10.72 50.20 35.22
CA ARG A 233 10.86 51.49 35.89
C ARG A 233 11.91 51.36 36.98
#